data_AF-A0AAE4FHB0-F1
#
_entry.id   AF-A0AAE4FHB0-F1
#
_cell.length_a   1.000
_cell.length_b   1.000
_cell.length_c   1.000
_cell.angle_alpha   90.00
_cell.angle_beta   90.00
_cell.angle_gamma   90.00
#
_symmetry.space_group_name_H-M   'P 1'
#
loop_
_entity.id
_entity.type
_entity.pdbx_description
1 polymer ?
#
loop_
_entity_poly.entity_id
_entity_poly.type
_entity_poly.pdbx_seq_one_letter_code
_entity_poly.pdbx_strand_id
1 'polypeptide(L)'
;MSNLDGTAISQIKNMAVAALSLDAVEKSLCPAVILPGDFNVKSLEHLQEGRYRFRGAMDTTSIADFVKYSLQHGIEDGVSCFIDADEMAAKTIFNIGTIGDPGHADNT
;
A
#
# COMPACT_ATOMS: atom_id res chain seq x y z
N MET A 1 -7.95 37.40 -35.81
CA MET A 1 -7.45 37.19 -34.42
C MET A 1 -7.52 35.70 -34.17
N SER A 2 -6.36 35.05 -34.06
CA SER A 2 -6.26 33.62 -33.80
C SER A 2 -6.92 33.34 -32.45
N ASN A 3 -8.08 32.71 -32.46
CA ASN A 3 -8.72 32.24 -31.24
C ASN A 3 -7.78 31.20 -30.66
N LEU A 4 -7.07 31.58 -29.59
CA LEU A 4 -6.29 30.66 -28.79
C LEU A 4 -7.27 29.62 -28.26
N ASP A 5 -7.27 28.43 -28.88
CA ASP A 5 -8.25 27.39 -28.61
C ASP A 5 -8.02 26.85 -27.19
N GLY A 6 -8.80 27.35 -26.23
CA GLY A 6 -8.64 27.02 -24.81
C GLY A 6 -8.75 25.52 -24.52
N THR A 7 -9.38 24.77 -25.43
CA THR A 7 -9.47 23.31 -25.39
C THR A 7 -8.10 22.65 -25.60
N ALA A 8 -7.31 23.14 -26.56
CA ALA A 8 -5.96 22.64 -26.84
C ALA A 8 -5.01 22.89 -25.67
N ILE A 9 -5.10 24.07 -25.03
CA ILE A 9 -4.31 24.39 -23.83
C ILE A 9 -4.68 23.46 -22.67
N SER A 10 -5.97 23.18 -22.48
CA SER A 10 -6.42 22.25 -21.44
C SER A 10 -5.93 20.82 -21.71
N GLN A 11 -5.91 20.37 -22.97
CA GLN A 11 -5.37 19.06 -23.33
C GLN A 11 -3.85 18.96 -23.11
N ILE A 12 -3.10 20.02 -23.46
CA ILE A 12 -1.66 20.09 -23.20
C ILE A 12 -1.37 20.04 -21.70
N LYS A 13 -2.12 20.80 -20.89
CA LYS A 13 -2.02 20.74 -19.43
C LYS A 13 -2.27 19.32 -18.91
N ASN A 14 -3.32 18.66 -19.40
CA ASN A 14 -3.66 17.32 -18.97
C ASN A 14 -2.60 16.28 -19.37
N MET A 15 -2.03 16.40 -20.57
CA MET A 15 -0.96 15.53 -21.04
C MET A 15 0.34 15.73 -20.24
N ALA A 16 0.67 16.97 -19.88
CA ALA A 16 1.84 17.27 -19.06
C ALA A 16 1.72 16.67 -17.64
N VAL A 17 0.54 16.76 -17.03
CA VAL A 17 0.28 16.15 -15.71
C VAL A 17 0.34 14.62 -15.81
N ALA A 18 -0.28 14.02 -16.83
CA ALA A 18 -0.22 12.58 -17.07
C ALA A 18 1.24 12.10 -17.16
N ALA A 19 2.07 12.80 -17.95
CA ALA A 19 3.48 12.46 -18.15
C ALA A 19 4.30 12.49 -16.85
N LEU A 20 4.08 13.48 -15.98
CA LEU A 20 4.75 13.58 -14.68
C LEU A 20 4.33 12.47 -13.72
N SER A 21 3.07 12.05 -13.80
CA SER A 21 2.50 11.06 -12.90
C SER A 21 2.81 9.61 -13.28
N LEU A 22 3.25 9.35 -14.53
CA LEU A 22 3.66 8.02 -14.99
C LEU A 22 4.87 7.48 -14.22
N ASP A 23 5.88 8.31 -13.93
CA ASP A 23 7.11 7.87 -13.23
C ASP A 23 6.81 7.34 -11.82
N ALA A 24 5.84 7.94 -11.12
CA ALA A 24 5.42 7.49 -9.80
C ALA A 24 4.66 6.16 -9.84
N VAL A 25 3.89 5.92 -10.91
CA VAL A 25 3.14 4.67 -11.10
C VAL A 25 4.03 3.55 -11.62
N GLU A 26 5.02 3.83 -12.47
CA GLU A 26 6.01 2.85 -12.92
C GLU A 26 6.89 2.34 -11.78
N LYS A 27 7.25 3.22 -10.83
CA LYS A 27 8.00 2.85 -9.63
C LYS A 27 7.13 2.19 -8.56
N SER A 28 5.80 2.21 -8.74
CA SER A 28 4.89 1.55 -7.81
C SER A 28 5.05 0.05 -7.92
N LEU A 29 5.31 -0.56 -6.77
CA LEU A 29 5.34 -1.99 -6.59
C LEU A 29 3.98 -2.63 -6.92
N CYS A 30 2.88 -2.00 -6.50
CA CYS A 30 1.54 -2.43 -6.87
C CYS A 30 1.15 -1.89 -8.26
N PRO A 31 0.71 -2.74 -9.20
CA PRO A 31 0.26 -2.29 -10.51
C PRO A 31 -0.89 -1.30 -10.38
N ALA A 32 -0.69 -0.10 -10.90
CA ALA A 32 -1.67 0.96 -10.86
C ALA A 32 -1.75 1.65 -12.22
N VAL A 33 -2.85 2.35 -12.46
CA VAL A 33 -3.09 3.14 -13.66
C VAL A 33 -3.66 4.49 -13.28
N ILE A 34 -3.41 5.48 -14.12
CA ILE A 34 -3.94 6.84 -13.96
C ILE A 34 -5.07 7.03 -14.94
N LEU A 35 -6.25 7.41 -14.42
CA LEU A 35 -7.40 7.65 -15.27
C LEU A 35 -7.37 9.08 -15.83
N PRO A 36 -7.62 9.26 -17.15
CA PRO A 36 -7.71 10.59 -17.75
C PRO A 36 -8.92 11.35 -17.20
N GLY A 37 -8.73 12.62 -16.84
CA GLY A 37 -9.72 13.45 -16.15
C GLY A 37 -9.13 13.97 -14.85
N ASP A 38 -9.54 13.39 -13.72
CA ASP A 38 -9.14 13.83 -12.38
C ASP A 38 -7.73 13.36 -11.95
N PHE A 39 -6.99 12.66 -12.83
CA PHE A 39 -5.68 12.05 -12.53
C PHE A 39 -5.69 11.12 -11.31
N ASN A 40 -6.83 10.46 -11.10
CA ASN A 40 -6.97 9.49 -10.03
C ASN A 40 -6.15 8.24 -10.32
N VAL A 41 -5.27 7.89 -9.38
CA VAL A 41 -4.53 6.62 -9.39
C VAL A 41 -5.45 5.49 -8.92
N LYS A 42 -5.57 4.44 -9.72
CA LYS A 42 -6.35 3.24 -9.40
C LYS A 42 -5.45 2.02 -9.40
N SER A 43 -5.55 1.20 -8.37
CA SER A 43 -4.86 -0.09 -8.29
C SER A 43 -5.53 -1.11 -9.22
N LEU A 44 -4.70 -1.88 -9.93
CA LEU A 44 -5.10 -3.00 -10.76
C LEU A 44 -5.04 -4.34 -10.00
N GLU A 45 -4.67 -4.35 -8.72
CA GLU A 45 -4.57 -5.57 -7.90
C GLU A 45 -5.86 -6.40 -7.93
N HIS A 46 -7.02 -5.75 -8.00
CA HIS A 46 -8.33 -6.42 -8.07
C HIS A 46 -8.55 -7.27 -9.34
N LEU A 47 -7.73 -7.08 -10.37
CA LEU A 47 -7.77 -7.85 -11.62
C LEU A 47 -6.72 -8.97 -11.65
N GLN A 48 -5.84 -9.03 -10.66
CA GLN A 48 -4.79 -10.04 -10.59
C GLN A 48 -5.31 -11.34 -9.98
N GLU A 49 -4.68 -12.46 -10.34
CA GLU A 49 -5.02 -13.78 -9.79
C GLU A 49 -4.75 -13.88 -8.28
N GLY A 50 -3.72 -13.15 -7.80
CA GLY A 50 -3.34 -13.09 -6.40
C GLY A 50 -3.15 -11.66 -5.92
N ARG A 51 -3.12 -11.48 -4.59
CA ARG A 51 -2.78 -10.20 -3.96
C ARG A 51 -1.32 -9.86 -4.23
N TYR A 52 -1.04 -8.57 -4.38
CA TYR A 52 0.31 -8.06 -4.61
C TYR A 52 1.24 -8.37 -3.41
N ARG A 53 0.70 -8.29 -2.20
CA ARG A 53 1.36 -8.68 -0.96
C ARG A 53 0.44 -9.50 -0.09
N PHE A 54 1.03 -10.39 0.70
CA PHE A 54 0.30 -11.09 1.74
C PHE A 54 -0.15 -10.09 2.80
N ARG A 55 -1.47 -10.01 3.00
CA ARG A 55 -2.11 -9.18 4.00
C ARG A 55 -3.26 -9.96 4.64
N GLY A 56 -3.25 -10.06 5.97
CA GLY A 56 -4.25 -10.80 6.71
C GLY A 56 -4.31 -10.38 8.17
N ALA A 57 -5.53 -10.25 8.68
CA ALA A 57 -5.81 -10.15 10.12
C ALA A 57 -6.18 -11.54 10.63
N MET A 58 -5.52 -11.99 11.69
CA MET A 58 -5.76 -13.30 12.30
C MET A 58 -5.95 -13.11 13.79
N ASP A 59 -7.09 -13.59 14.28
CA ASP A 59 -7.41 -13.59 15.70
C ASP A 59 -7.32 -15.02 16.24
N THR A 60 -6.73 -15.16 17.41
CA THR A 60 -6.68 -16.43 18.13
C THR A 60 -6.85 -16.18 19.63
N THR A 61 -7.55 -17.08 20.30
CA THR A 61 -7.66 -17.09 21.77
C THR A 61 -6.52 -17.86 22.42
N SER A 62 -5.71 -18.58 21.65
CA SER A 62 -4.60 -19.41 22.13
C SER A 62 -3.29 -18.61 22.08
N ILE A 63 -2.76 -18.29 23.27
CA ILE A 63 -1.47 -17.58 23.40
C ILE A 63 -0.33 -18.41 22.77
N ALA A 64 -0.37 -19.73 22.91
CA ALA A 64 0.66 -20.61 22.35
C ALA A 64 0.69 -20.54 20.82
N ASP A 65 -0.47 -20.52 20.18
CA ASP A 65 -0.57 -20.42 18.72
C ASP A 65 -0.19 -19.01 18.25
N PHE A 66 -0.56 -17.97 18.99
CA PHE A 66 -0.14 -16.60 18.71
C PHE A 66 1.38 -16.43 18.73
N VAL A 67 2.04 -16.94 19.77
CA VAL A 67 3.51 -16.89 19.90
C VAL A 67 4.16 -17.70 18.79
N LYS A 68 3.67 -18.92 18.53
CA LYS A 68 4.19 -19.77 17.45
C LYS A 68 4.08 -19.07 16.09
N TYR A 69 2.93 -18.50 15.78
CA TYR A 69 2.69 -17.77 14.54
C TYR A 69 3.62 -16.54 14.44
N SER A 70 3.69 -15.75 15.50
CA SER A 70 4.55 -14.55 15.55
C SER A 70 6.03 -14.87 15.37
N LEU A 71 6.51 -15.98 15.93
CA LEU A 71 7.90 -16.43 15.74
C LEU A 71 8.15 -16.99 14.33
N GLN A 72 7.18 -17.72 13.76
CA GLN A 72 7.31 -18.28 12.40
C GLN A 72 7.30 -17.20 11.32
N HIS A 73 6.52 -16.14 11.50
CA HIS A 73 6.38 -15.06 10.52
C HIS A 73 7.17 -13.80 10.87
N GLY A 74 7.81 -13.77 12.05
CA GLY A 74 8.65 -12.66 12.54
C GLY A 74 10.13 -12.76 12.19
N ILE A 75 10.47 -13.49 11.12
CA ILE A 75 11.87 -13.78 10.74
C ILE A 75 12.53 -12.56 10.05
N GLU A 76 11.72 -11.64 9.51
CA GLU A 76 12.19 -10.44 8.83
C GLU A 76 12.20 -9.21 9.77
N ASP A 77 13.07 -8.25 9.47
CA ASP A 77 13.09 -6.97 10.17
C ASP A 77 11.75 -6.24 10.01
N GLY A 78 11.30 -5.56 11.07
CA GLY A 78 10.04 -4.83 11.05
C GLY A 78 8.83 -5.67 11.50
N VAL A 79 9.01 -6.45 12.56
CA VAL A 79 7.91 -7.04 13.32
C VAL A 79 7.93 -6.47 14.73
N SER A 80 6.76 -6.07 15.22
CA SER A 80 6.61 -5.50 16.56
C SER A 80 5.35 -6.02 17.22
N CYS A 81 5.49 -6.47 18.48
CA CYS A 81 4.38 -6.95 19.28
C CYS A 81 4.10 -5.93 20.39
N PHE A 82 2.84 -5.53 20.50
CA PHE A 82 2.33 -4.62 21.51
C PHE A 82 1.39 -5.38 22.43
N ILE A 83 1.49 -5.10 23.73
CA ILE A 83 0.65 -5.72 24.75
C ILE A 83 -0.18 -4.61 25.39
N ASP A 84 -1.49 -4.74 25.29
CA ASP A 84 -2.45 -3.94 26.02
C ASP A 84 -2.86 -4.70 27.30
N ALA A 85 -2.44 -4.17 28.44
CA ALA A 85 -2.70 -4.79 29.74
C ALA A 85 -4.14 -4.55 30.22
N ASP A 86 -4.79 -3.48 29.77
CA ASP A 86 -6.14 -3.13 30.18
C ASP A 86 -7.17 -3.97 29.42
N GLU A 87 -6.96 -4.17 28.12
CA GLU A 87 -7.78 -5.05 27.28
C GLU A 87 -7.35 -6.53 27.33
N MET A 88 -6.26 -6.84 28.02
CA MET A 88 -5.63 -8.17 28.04
C MET A 88 -5.38 -8.73 26.63
N ALA A 89 -4.96 -7.87 25.70
CA ALA A 89 -4.79 -8.19 24.30
C ALA A 89 -3.32 -8.04 23.86
N ALA A 90 -2.87 -8.89 22.94
CA ALA A 90 -1.57 -8.77 22.29
C ALA A 90 -1.77 -8.61 20.80
N LYS A 91 -1.07 -7.64 20.20
CA LYS A 91 -1.14 -7.33 18.77
C LYS A 91 0.25 -7.34 18.16
N THR A 92 0.48 -8.26 17.23
CA THR A 92 1.71 -8.31 16.45
C THR A 92 1.46 -7.68 15.09
N ILE A 93 2.22 -6.64 14.78
CA ILE A 93 2.23 -5.99 13.46
C ILE A 93 3.45 -6.52 12.70
N PHE A 94 3.20 -7.10 11.53
CA PHE A 94 4.27 -7.55 10.64
C PHE A 94 4.49 -6.56 9.51
N ASN A 95 5.70 -6.56 8.93
CA ASN A 95 6.06 -5.69 7.81
C ASN A 95 5.91 -4.20 8.13
N ILE A 96 6.18 -3.77 9.37
CA ILE A 96 6.23 -2.35 9.76
C ILE A 96 7.52 -1.68 9.27
N GLY A 97 8.55 -2.47 8.93
CA GLY A 97 9.87 -2.02 8.51
C GLY A 97 10.67 -1.39 9.66
N THR A 98 11.59 -0.49 9.32
CA THR A 98 12.45 0.23 10.27
C THR A 98 12.19 1.74 10.21
N ILE A 99 12.78 2.51 11.13
CA ILE A 99 12.67 3.97 11.13
C ILE A 99 13.25 4.58 9.82
N GLY A 100 14.27 3.94 9.24
CA GLY A 100 14.93 4.40 8.02
C GLY A 100 14.27 3.90 6.73
N ASP A 101 13.58 2.76 6.79
CA ASP A 101 12.89 2.14 5.66
C ASP A 101 11.54 1.59 6.14
N PRO A 102 10.48 2.40 6.15
CA PRO A 102 9.19 2.00 6.67
C PRO A 102 8.51 1.00 5.74
N GLY A 103 7.94 -0.05 6.33
CA GLY A 103 7.13 -1.04 5.65
C GLY A 103 5.67 -0.60 5.51
N HIS A 104 4.83 -1.50 5.01
CA HIS A 104 3.41 -1.22 4.76
C HIS A 104 2.47 -1.61 5.90
N ALA A 105 2.98 -2.33 6.91
CA ALA A 105 2.21 -2.84 8.04
C ALA A 105 0.95 -3.62 7.61
N ASP A 106 1.07 -4.41 6.55
CA ASP A 106 -0.05 -5.07 5.87
C ASP A 106 -0.73 -6.18 6.70
N ASN A 107 -0.12 -6.63 7.81
CA ASN A 107 -0.68 -7.66 8.69
C ASN A 107 -0.87 -7.09 10.09
N THR A 108 -2.12 -6.97 10.52
CA THR A 108 -2.54 -6.39 11.81
C THR A 108 -3.68 -7.18 12.43
#